data_AF-A0A5Q8CJU8-F1
#
_entry.id   AF-A0A5Q8CJU8-F1
#
_cell.length_a   1.000
_cell.length_b   1.000
_cell.length_c   1.000
_cell.angle_alpha   90.00
_cell.angle_beta   90.00
_cell.angle_gamma   90.00
#
_symmetry.space_group_name_H-M   'P 1'
#
loop_
_entity.id
_entity.type
_entity.pdbx_description
1 polymer ?
#
loop_
_entity_poly.entity_id
_entity_poly.type
_entity_poly.pdbx_seq_one_letter_code
_entity_poly.pdbx_strand_id
1 'polypeptide(L)'
;MDKSAMASVFRMRHAPAGISGVRSLGRGQADPVFHSRPLGEAIRFIAEADGQYDLSAVAISYGDRSTPPLGAREIKQLWAEYGVRLMEA
;
A
#
# COMPACT_ATOMS: atom_id res chain seq x y z
N MET A 1 3.41 9.22 -9.77
CA MET A 1 3.34 10.24 -8.72
C MET A 1 4.57 11.12 -8.83
N ASP A 2 4.43 12.45 -8.69
CA ASP A 2 5.60 13.34 -8.62
C ASP A 2 6.27 13.30 -7.24
N LYS A 3 7.48 13.88 -7.13
CA LYS A 3 8.27 13.85 -5.88
C LYS A 3 7.61 14.57 -4.72
N SER A 4 6.84 15.63 -4.97
CA SER A 4 6.17 16.41 -3.90
C SER A 4 5.03 15.61 -3.29
N ALA A 5 4.25 14.94 -4.13
CA ALA A 5 3.20 14.03 -3.70
C ALA A 5 3.80 12.82 -2.95
N MET A 6 4.87 12.21 -3.47
CA MET A 6 5.55 11.09 -2.78
C MET A 6 6.06 11.49 -1.39
N ALA A 7 6.66 12.67 -1.25
CA ALA A 7 7.12 13.18 0.04
C ALA A 7 5.97 13.43 1.02
N SER A 8 4.80 13.84 0.53
CA SER A 8 3.61 14.02 1.35
C SER A 8 3.09 12.69 1.90
N VAL A 9 3.03 11.66 1.05
CA VAL A 9 2.70 10.28 1.48
C VAL A 9 3.71 9.77 2.50
N PHE A 10 5.01 9.98 2.26
CA PHE A 10 6.07 9.56 3.18
C PHE A 10 5.95 10.19 4.58
N ARG A 11 5.55 11.46 4.67
CA ARG A 11 5.27 12.11 5.97
C ARG A 11 4.13 11.44 6.73
N MET A 12 3.20 10.82 6.02
CA MET A 12 2.06 10.10 6.60
C MET A 12 2.33 8.61 6.83
N ARG A 13 3.58 8.13 6.71
CA ARG A 13 3.92 6.69 6.80
C ARG A 13 3.46 6.00 8.09
N HIS A 14 3.23 6.74 9.17
CA HIS A 14 2.71 6.20 10.44
C HIS A 14 1.20 6.33 10.61
N ALA A 15 0.50 6.96 9.66
CA ALA A 15 -0.95 7.07 9.69
C ALA A 15 -1.61 5.69 9.50
N PRO A 16 -2.78 5.45 10.11
CA PRO A 16 -3.53 4.23 9.88
C PRO A 16 -3.93 4.12 8.40
N ALA A 17 -3.76 2.92 7.86
CA ALA A 17 -4.11 2.59 6.49
C ALA A 17 -4.93 1.30 6.43
N GLY A 18 -5.76 1.20 5.39
CA GLY A 18 -6.52 0.01 5.01
C GLY A 18 -6.07 -0.51 3.65
N ILE A 19 -6.12 -1.83 3.46
CA ILE A 19 -5.79 -2.49 2.19
C ILE A 19 -7.05 -3.16 1.65
N SER A 20 -7.33 -2.97 0.36
CA SER A 20 -8.43 -3.63 -0.34
C SER A 20 -8.02 -4.02 -1.76
N GLY A 21 -8.85 -4.84 -2.42
CA GLY A 21 -8.66 -5.20 -3.83
C GLY A 21 -7.53 -6.20 -4.10
N VAL A 22 -6.99 -6.85 -3.08
CA VAL A 22 -6.06 -7.97 -3.19
C VAL A 22 -6.86 -9.25 -3.35
N ARG A 23 -6.52 -10.09 -4.34
CA ARG A 23 -7.19 -11.37 -4.57
C ARG A 23 -6.23 -12.54 -4.51
N SER A 24 -6.73 -13.69 -4.08
CA SER A 24 -5.95 -14.93 -4.08
C SER A 24 -5.78 -15.48 -5.50
N LEU A 25 -4.59 -15.99 -5.83
CA LEU A 25 -4.29 -16.56 -7.17
C LEU A 25 -4.90 -17.96 -7.36
N GLY A 26 -5.19 -18.69 -6.27
CA GLY A 26 -5.76 -20.03 -6.31
C GLY A 26 -7.28 -20.03 -6.53
N ARG A 27 -7.79 -20.90 -7.41
CA ARG A 27 -9.24 -21.07 -7.57
C ARG A 27 -9.88 -21.50 -6.25
N GLY A 28 -10.90 -20.77 -5.82
CA GLY A 28 -11.66 -21.08 -4.60
C GLY A 28 -10.97 -20.66 -3.29
N GLN A 29 -9.83 -19.98 -3.34
CA GLN A 29 -9.27 -19.33 -2.15
C GLN A 29 -10.01 -18.03 -1.86
N ALA A 30 -10.33 -17.81 -0.59
CA ALA A 30 -10.90 -16.53 -0.15
C ALA A 30 -9.88 -15.41 -0.33
N ASP A 31 -10.37 -14.20 -0.59
CA ASP A 31 -9.53 -13.01 -0.62
C ASP A 31 -8.99 -12.70 0.78
N PRO A 32 -7.74 -12.25 0.90
CA PRO A 32 -7.14 -11.96 2.20
C PRO A 32 -7.85 -10.80 2.90
N VAL A 33 -8.09 -10.95 4.19
CA VAL A 33 -8.62 -9.90 5.06
C VAL A 33 -7.46 -9.22 5.78
N PHE A 34 -7.39 -7.90 5.67
CA PHE A 34 -6.33 -7.11 6.27
C PHE A 34 -6.85 -6.24 7.41
N HIS A 35 -6.22 -6.36 8.58
CA HIS A 35 -6.39 -5.38 9.65
C HIS A 35 -5.63 -4.09 9.32
N SER A 36 -6.11 -2.98 9.89
CA SER A 36 -5.47 -1.68 9.76
C SER A 36 -4.03 -1.73 10.30
N ARG A 37 -3.13 -1.04 9.60
CA ARG A 37 -1.70 -0.95 9.93
C ARG A 37 -1.13 0.39 9.49
N PRO A 38 0.07 0.78 9.94
CA PRO A 38 0.75 1.97 9.45
C PRO A 38 0.88 1.95 7.91
N LEU A 39 0.72 3.12 7.28
CA LEU A 39 0.80 3.26 5.83
C LEU A 39 2.11 2.71 5.25
N GLY A 40 3.24 2.95 5.91
CA GLY A 40 4.54 2.41 5.49
C GLY A 40 4.56 0.89 5.47
N GLU A 41 3.97 0.24 6.47
CA GLU A 41 3.81 -1.22 6.53
C GLU A 41 2.87 -1.74 5.45
N ALA A 42 1.77 -1.03 5.18
CA ALA A 42 0.85 -1.39 4.11
C ALA A 42 1.53 -1.33 2.73
N ILE A 43 2.32 -0.30 2.46
CA ILE A 43 3.08 -0.14 1.21
C ILE A 43 4.09 -1.28 1.09
N ARG A 44 4.88 -1.55 2.14
CA ARG A 44 5.86 -2.64 2.15
C ARG A 44 5.19 -3.99 1.86
N PHE A 45 4.10 -4.30 2.57
CA PHE A 45 3.39 -5.56 2.41
C PHE A 45 2.99 -5.80 0.95
N ILE A 46 2.37 -4.80 0.30
CA ILE A 46 1.96 -4.93 -1.10
C ILE A 46 3.14 -4.95 -2.06
N ALA A 47 4.19 -4.18 -1.80
CA ALA A 47 5.39 -4.18 -2.64
C ALA A 47 6.13 -5.52 -2.61
N GLU A 48 6.16 -6.20 -1.46
CA GLU A 48 6.80 -7.52 -1.28
C GLU A 48 5.89 -8.70 -1.67
N ALA A 49 4.58 -8.46 -1.84
CA ALA A 49 3.58 -9.48 -2.15
C ALA A 49 3.45 -9.82 -3.65
N ASP A 50 4.33 -9.29 -4.51
CA ASP A 50 4.28 -9.54 -5.96
C ASP A 50 4.40 -11.05 -6.26
N GLY A 51 3.52 -11.55 -7.12
CA GLY A 51 3.43 -12.98 -7.45
C GLY A 51 2.77 -13.88 -6.39
N GLN A 52 2.45 -13.38 -5.20
CA GLN A 52 1.70 -14.12 -4.18
C GLN A 52 0.18 -13.92 -4.31
N TYR A 53 -0.23 -12.75 -4.77
CA TYR A 53 -1.62 -12.34 -4.94
C TYR A 53 -1.84 -11.66 -6.29
N ASP A 54 -3.10 -11.62 -6.75
CA ASP A 54 -3.51 -10.68 -7.78
C ASP A 54 -3.68 -9.29 -7.15
N LEU A 55 -2.77 -8.40 -7.52
CA LEU A 55 -2.69 -7.02 -7.05
C LEU A 55 -3.20 -6.01 -8.09
N SER A 56 -3.84 -6.48 -9.17
CA SER A 56 -4.29 -5.61 -10.27
C SER A 56 -5.30 -4.54 -9.84
N ALA A 57 -6.08 -4.82 -8.80
CA ALA A 57 -7.10 -3.92 -8.25
C ALA A 57 -6.74 -3.40 -6.85
N VAL A 58 -5.48 -3.56 -6.40
CA VAL A 58 -5.10 -3.18 -5.04
C VAL A 58 -5.24 -1.68 -4.80
N ALA A 59 -5.78 -1.33 -3.65
CA ALA A 59 -5.87 0.03 -3.17
C ALA A 59 -5.46 0.10 -1.69
N ILE A 60 -4.64 1.09 -1.34
CA ILE A 60 -4.36 1.47 0.04
C ILE A 60 -5.05 2.78 0.35
N SER A 61 -6.05 2.75 1.23
CA SER A 61 -6.67 3.95 1.79
C SER A 61 -5.90 4.40 3.03
N TYR A 62 -5.72 5.70 3.19
CA TYR A 62 -4.95 6.29 4.29
C TYR A 62 -5.38 7.74 4.49
N GLY A 63 -5.08 8.29 5.67
CA GLY A 63 -5.50 9.65 5.99
C GLY A 63 -7.03 9.75 6.11
N ASP A 64 -7.59 10.83 5.60
CA ASP A 64 -9.03 11.08 5.63
C ASP A 64 -9.73 10.62 4.33
N ARG A 65 -11.06 10.77 4.28
CA ARG A 65 -11.86 10.37 3.11
C ARG A 65 -11.61 11.20 1.85
N SER A 66 -10.93 12.35 1.97
CA SER A 66 -10.58 13.20 0.84
C SER A 66 -9.26 12.78 0.19
N THR A 67 -8.44 12.04 0.93
CA THR A 67 -7.14 11.56 0.47
C THR A 67 -7.33 10.44 -0.55
N PRO A 68 -6.85 10.60 -1.81
CA PRO A 68 -6.97 9.55 -2.81
C PRO A 68 -6.18 8.31 -2.39
N PRO A 69 -6.75 7.09 -2.56
CA PRO A 69 -6.04 5.86 -2.25
C PRO A 69 -4.86 5.64 -3.20
N LEU A 70 -3.86 4.88 -2.73
CA LEU A 70 -2.71 4.48 -3.55
C LEU A 70 -3.04 3.20 -4.32
N GLY A 71 -2.85 3.21 -5.64
CA GLY A 71 -2.93 2.00 -6.46
C GLY A 71 -1.58 1.28 -6.58
N ALA A 72 -1.58 0.10 -7.22
CA ALA A 72 -0.39 -0.73 -7.41
C ALA A 72 0.83 0.05 -7.92
N ARG A 73 0.63 0.96 -8.87
CA ARG A 73 1.71 1.76 -9.47
C ARG A 73 2.28 2.77 -8.47
N GLU A 74 1.44 3.50 -7.74
CA GLU A 74 1.91 4.46 -6.72
C GLU A 74 2.69 3.73 -5.62
N ILE A 75 2.19 2.58 -5.16
CA ILE A 75 2.85 1.74 -4.14
C ILE A 75 4.25 1.34 -4.59
N LYS A 76 4.40 0.83 -5.83
CA LYS A 76 5.71 0.46 -6.39
C LYS A 76 6.66 1.66 -6.47
N GLN A 77 6.16 2.84 -6.84
CA GLN A 77 6.97 4.07 -6.89
C GLN A 77 7.44 4.51 -5.50
N LEU A 78 6.55 4.49 -4.50
CA LEU A 78 6.87 4.86 -3.12
C LEU A 78 7.88 3.89 -2.49
N TRP A 79 7.72 2.59 -2.73
CA TRP A 79 8.69 1.59 -2.26
C TRP A 79 10.05 1.75 -2.93
N ALA A 80 10.09 2.06 -4.24
CA ALA A 80 11.35 2.31 -4.94
C ALA A 80 12.07 3.57 -4.44
N GLU A 81 11.35 4.64 -4.11
CA GLU A 81 11.93 5.91 -3.64
C GLU A 81 12.40 5.84 -2.18
N TYR A 82 11.60 5.26 -1.29
CA TYR A 82 11.85 5.32 0.16
C TYR A 82 12.23 3.98 0.78
N GLY A 83 11.77 2.87 0.23
CA GLY A 83 12.04 1.52 0.72
C GLY A 83 11.81 1.38 2.22
N VAL A 84 12.80 0.83 2.92
CA VAL A 84 12.77 0.60 4.37
C VAL A 84 12.55 1.87 5.20
N ARG A 85 12.84 3.06 4.66
CA ARG A 85 12.63 4.35 5.37
C ARG A 85 11.15 4.61 5.67
N LEU A 86 10.24 3.92 4.97
CA LEU A 86 8.81 3.96 5.27
C LEU A 86 8.47 3.34 6.65
N MET A 87 9.38 2.54 7.21
CA MET A 87 9.24 1.88 8.51
C MET A 87 9.95 2.62 9.65
N GLU A 88 10.78 3.62 9.33
CA GLU A 88 11.55 4.38 10.32
C GLU A 88 10.63 5.29 11.13
N ALA A 89 10.82 5.28 12.45
CA ALA A 89 10.09 6.08 13.44
C ALA A 89 10.26 7.60 13.25
#